data_AF-A0A7D5ZMM6-F1
#
_entry.id   AF-A0A7D5ZMM6-F1
#
_cell.length_a   1.000
_cell.length_b   1.000
_cell.length_c   1.000
_cell.angle_alpha   90.00
_cell.angle_beta   90.00
_cell.angle_gamma   90.00
#
_symmetry.space_group_name_H-M   'P 1'
#
loop_
_entity.id
_entity.type
_entity.pdbx_description
1 polymer ?
#
loop_
_entity_poly.entity_id
_entity_poly.type
_entity_poly.pdbx_seq_one_letter_code
_entity_poly.pdbx_strand_id
1 'polypeptide(L)'
;MTHRIEPGQTYRSVGDPYPYSEPRRIKVVGEPIRRFGRYGGYSKVEVVTLTKDGREIRRRAIESTQLHDSATTRNGQPRRTGYALEQQ
;
A
#
# COMPACT_ATOMS: atom_id res chain seq x y z
N MET A 1 -15.09 -8.13 1.42
CA MET A 1 -14.97 -6.98 0.50
C MET A 1 -13.54 -6.97 0.00
N THR A 2 -13.35 -7.07 -1.31
CA THR A 2 -12.02 -7.03 -1.94
C THR A 2 -11.71 -5.57 -2.22
N HIS A 3 -10.77 -4.99 -1.48
CA HIS A 3 -10.28 -3.64 -1.72
C HIS A 3 -9.76 -3.50 -3.15
N ARG A 4 -10.24 -2.50 -3.89
CA ARG A 4 -9.83 -2.26 -5.28
C ARG A 4 -8.64 -1.31 -5.30
N ILE A 5 -7.51 -1.82 -5.79
CA ILE A 5 -6.26 -1.06 -5.94
C ILE A 5 -6.26 -0.45 -7.34
N GLU A 6 -6.12 0.87 -7.42
CA GLU A 6 -6.18 1.65 -8.66
C GLU A 6 -4.99 2.63 -8.75
N PRO A 7 -4.48 2.91 -9.96
CA PRO A 7 -3.51 3.99 -10.18
C PRO A 7 -3.98 5.33 -9.61
N GLY A 8 -3.05 6.09 -9.03
CA GLY A 8 -3.32 7.38 -8.41
C GLY A 8 -3.62 7.32 -6.90
N GLN A 9 -4.06 6.16 -6.38
CA GLN A 9 -4.30 6.00 -4.95
C GLN A 9 -3.01 6.14 -4.14
N THR A 10 -3.10 6.87 -3.03
CA THR A 10 -1.99 7.06 -2.09
C THR A 10 -2.22 6.25 -0.82
N TYR A 11 -1.16 5.64 -0.31
CA TYR A 11 -1.17 4.83 0.90
C TYR A 11 -0.06 5.28 1.83
N ARG A 12 -0.29 5.17 3.13
CA ARG A 12 0.68 5.44 4.19
C ARG A 12 1.08 4.17 4.92
N SER A 13 2.34 4.05 5.34
CA SER A 13 2.79 2.90 6.16
C SER A 13 1.97 2.80 7.45
N VAL A 14 1.69 1.57 7.87
CA VAL A 14 1.07 1.27 9.16
C VAL A 14 1.97 0.37 9.99
N GLY A 15 1.98 0.60 11.30
CA GLY A 15 2.80 -0.15 12.24
C GLY A 15 4.30 0.14 12.12
N ASP A 16 4.68 1.38 11.78
CA ASP A 16 6.10 1.77 11.81
C ASP A 16 6.68 1.51 13.21
N PRO A 17 7.72 0.65 13.35
CA PRO A 17 8.22 0.22 14.65
C PRO A 17 8.97 1.33 15.39
N TYR A 18 9.29 2.44 14.72
CA TYR A 18 9.99 3.57 15.31
C TYR A 18 9.06 4.77 15.50
N PRO A 19 8.90 5.28 16.72
CA PRO A 19 8.03 6.44 16.99
C PRO A 19 8.51 7.74 16.32
N TYR A 20 9.76 7.78 15.85
CA TYR A 20 10.37 8.94 15.20
C TYR A 20 10.50 8.79 13.68
N SER A 21 10.16 7.64 13.10
CA SER A 21 10.12 7.51 11.64
C SER A 21 8.78 8.01 11.14
N GLU A 22 8.82 9.01 10.27
CA GLU A 22 7.60 9.51 9.64
C GLU A 22 6.98 8.44 8.75
N PRO A 23 5.64 8.36 8.70
CA PRO A 23 4.97 7.36 7.88
C PRO A 23 5.40 7.51 6.42
N ARG A 24 5.88 6.41 5.83
CA ARG A 24 6.27 6.36 4.43
C ARG A 24 5.02 6.36 3.56
N ARG A 25 4.91 7.34 2.68
CA ARG A 25 3.81 7.45 1.70
C ARG A 25 4.22 6.83 0.37
N ILE A 26 3.29 6.11 -0.25
CA ILE A 26 3.45 5.52 -1.56
C ILE A 26 2.23 5.81 -2.43
N LYS A 27 2.43 6.03 -3.72
CA LYS A 27 1.36 6.17 -4.71
C LYS A 27 1.38 5.00 -5.68
N VAL A 28 0.22 4.46 -6.01
CA VAL A 28 0.06 3.45 -7.05
C VAL A 28 0.23 4.11 -8.41
N VAL A 29 1.12 3.58 -9.26
CA VAL A 29 1.43 4.16 -10.58
C VAL A 29 1.09 3.24 -11.76
N GLY A 30 0.76 1.98 -11.49
CA GLY A 30 0.37 1.02 -12.51
C GLY A 30 -0.74 0.09 -12.01
N GLU A 31 -1.44 -0.54 -12.93
CA GLU A 31 -2.47 -1.52 -12.58
C GLU A 31 -1.86 -2.75 -11.90
N PRO A 32 -2.59 -3.42 -10.99
CA PRO A 32 -2.14 -4.67 -10.41
C PRO A 32 -1.91 -5.73 -11.50
N ILE A 33 -0.67 -6.20 -11.61
CA ILE A 33 -0.28 -7.26 -12.53
C ILE A 33 -0.81 -8.58 -11.97
N ARG A 34 -1.85 -9.13 -12.61
CA ARG A 34 -2.40 -10.44 -12.26
C ARG A 34 -1.47 -11.54 -12.78
N ARG A 35 -0.83 -12.28 -11.87
CA ARG A 35 -0.18 -13.55 -12.21
C ARG A 35 -1.15 -14.69 -11.93
N PHE A 36 -1.73 -15.27 -12.98
CA PHE A 36 -2.52 -16.50 -12.85
C PHE A 36 -1.57 -17.67 -12.55
N GLY A 37 -1.51 -18.07 -11.28
CA GLY A 37 -0.75 -19.24 -10.81
C GLY A 37 -1.62 -20.16 -9.96
N ARG A 38 -1.23 -21.45 -9.89
CA ARG A 38 -1.93 -22.59 -9.25
C ARG A 38 -2.44 -22.36 -7.81
N TYR A 39 -2.00 -21.30 -7.13
CA TYR A 39 -2.33 -20.97 -5.73
C TYR A 39 -3.07 -19.63 -5.55
N GLY A 40 -3.75 -19.10 -6.58
CA GLY A 40 -4.60 -17.92 -6.40
C GLY A 40 -3.86 -16.58 -6.30
N GLY A 41 -2.71 -16.49 -6.99
CA GLY A 41 -2.13 -15.26 -7.54
C GLY A 41 -1.91 -14.08 -6.59
N TYR A 42 -0.74 -14.02 -5.96
CA TYR A 42 -0.18 -12.75 -5.50
C TYR A 42 -0.06 -11.79 -6.69
N SER A 43 -0.84 -10.71 -6.70
CA SER A 43 -0.74 -9.66 -7.71
C SER A 43 0.28 -8.62 -7.25
N LYS A 44 1.28 -8.34 -8.09
CA LYS A 44 2.21 -7.25 -7.83
C LYS A 44 1.62 -5.95 -8.34
N VAL A 45 1.87 -4.86 -7.64
CA VAL A 45 1.47 -3.52 -8.07
C VAL A 45 2.66 -2.60 -8.04
N GLU A 46 2.78 -1.75 -9.05
CA GLU A 46 3.82 -0.74 -9.11
C GLU A 46 3.43 0.48 -8.28
N VAL A 47 4.35 0.88 -7.41
CA VAL A 47 4.20 2.03 -6.54
C VAL A 47 5.43 2.93 -6.63
N VAL A 48 5.25 4.20 -6.31
CA VAL A 48 6.32 5.17 -6.14
C VAL A 48 6.31 5.70 -4.72
N THR A 49 7.48 5.86 -4.11
CA THR A 49 7.61 6.52 -2.80
C THR A 49 7.43 8.03 -2.97
N LEU A 50 6.62 8.62 -2.10
CA LEU A 50 6.41 10.06 -2.03
C LEU A 50 7.24 10.67 -0.90
N THR A 51 7.84 11.83 -1.14
CA THR A 51 8.32 12.70 -0.06
C THR A 51 7.13 13.32 0.68
N LYS A 52 7.39 14.00 1.79
CA LYS A 52 6.38 14.80 2.50
C LYS A 52 5.67 15.78 1.58
N ASP A 53 6.45 16.42 0.70
CA ASP A 53 5.99 17.44 -0.24
C ASP A 53 5.29 16.83 -1.48
N GLY A 54 5.10 15.51 -1.50
CA GLY A 54 4.42 14.79 -2.57
C GLY A 54 5.30 14.46 -3.79
N ARG A 55 6.61 14.73 -3.74
CA ARG A 55 7.51 14.41 -4.84
C ARG A 55 7.75 12.90 -4.94
N GLU A 56 7.68 12.39 -6.16
CA GLU A 56 8.01 11.01 -6.49
C GLU A 56 9.53 10.78 -6.52
N ILE A 57 10.03 9.78 -5.78
CA ILE A 57 11.48 9.55 -5.66
C ILE A 57 11.95 8.12 -5.97
N ARG A 58 11.09 7.10 -5.83
CA ARG A 58 11.52 5.70 -6.03
C ARG A 58 10.37 4.80 -6.43
N ARG A 59 10.41 4.29 -7.67
CA ARG A 59 9.47 3.28 -8.20
C ARG A 59 9.89 1.87 -7.78
N ARG A 60 8.94 1.01 -7.39
CA ARG A 60 9.15 -0.42 -7.10
C ARG A 60 7.84 -1.20 -7.23
N ALA A 61 7.91 -2.50 -7.46
CA ALA A 61 6.77 -3.39 -7.33
C ALA A 61 6.65 -3.92 -5.89
N ILE A 62 5.44 -3.98 -5.36
CA ILE A 62 5.11 -4.59 -4.06
C ILE A 62 3.96 -5.58 -4.19
N GLU A 63 3.76 -6.42 -3.19
CA GLU A 63 2.61 -7.34 -3.16
C GLU A 63 1.33 -6.55 -2.84
N SER A 64 0.27 -6.76 -3.63
CA SER A 64 -1.03 -6.11 -3.43
C SER A 64 -1.64 -6.42 -2.07
N THR A 65 -1.29 -7.56 -1.47
CA THR A 65 -1.71 -7.96 -0.11
C THR A 65 -1.19 -7.02 0.98
N GLN A 66 -0.18 -6.19 0.68
CA GLN A 66 0.35 -5.16 1.57
C GLN A 66 -0.46 -3.86 1.52
N LEU A 67 -1.38 -3.70 0.55
CA LEU A 67 -2.24 -2.53 0.43
C LEU A 67 -3.60 -2.80 1.04
N HIS A 68 -3.99 -1.96 1.98
CA HIS A 68 -5.23 -2.09 2.76
C HIS A 68 -6.14 -0.89 2.54
N ASP A 69 -7.44 -1.13 2.59
CA ASP A 69 -8.48 -0.11 2.56
C ASP A 69 -8.47 0.79 3.81
N SER A 70 -8.04 0.26 4.95
CA SER A 70 -7.99 1.00 6.21
C SER A 70 -6.79 0.62 7.08
N ALA A 71 -6.47 1.51 8.03
CA ALA A 71 -5.41 1.30 9.02
C ALA A 71 -5.78 0.30 10.12
N THR A 72 -7.03 -0.16 10.15
CA THR A 72 -7.55 -1.14 11.10
C THR A 72 -7.87 -2.45 10.41
N THR A 73 -7.79 -3.53 11.16
CA THR A 73 -8.27 -4.85 10.74
C THR A 73 -9.80 -4.88 10.80
N ARG A 74 -10.40 -5.93 10.22
CA ARG A 74 -11.85 -6.16 10.29
C ARG A 74 -12.40 -6.19 11.72
N ASN A 75 -11.56 -6.56 12.69
CA ASN A 75 -11.92 -6.64 14.11
C ASN A 75 -11.60 -5.33 14.87
N GLY A 76 -11.30 -4.24 14.17
CA GLY A 76 -11.03 -2.93 14.77
C GLY A 76 -9.61 -2.74 15.33
N GLN A 77 -8.78 -3.77 15.32
CA GLN A 77 -7.39 -3.66 15.82
C GLN A 77 -6.50 -2.91 14.83
N PRO A 78 -5.54 -2.07 15.28
CA PRO A 78 -4.56 -1.44 14.41
C PRO A 78 -3.76 -2.47 13.61
N ARG A 79 -3.52 -2.18 12.32
CA ARG A 79 -2.63 -3.01 11.49
C ARG A 79 -1.18 -2.80 11.92
N ARG A 80 -0.44 -3.91 12.03
CA ARG A 80 0.97 -3.93 12.44
C ARG A 80 1.95 -3.80 11.28
N THR A 81 1.49 -4.04 10.06
CA THR A 81 2.32 -4.04 8.86
C THR A 81 1.50 -3.62 7.63
N GLY A 82 2.21 -3.24 6.57
CA GLY A 82 1.63 -2.89 5.28
C GLY A 82 1.40 -1.39 5.13
N TYR A 83 0.48 -1.04 4.25
CA TYR A 83 0.09 0.33 3.96
C TYR A 83 -1.43 0.45 3.94
N ALA A 84 -1.95 1.53 4.50
CA ALA A 84 -3.37 1.83 4.51
C ALA A 84 -3.68 2.99 3.56
N LEU A 85 -4.82 2.90 2.89
CA LEU A 85 -5.31 3.96 2.00
C LEU A 85 -5.39 5.27 2.78
N GLU A 86 -4.77 6.30 2.23
CA GLU A 86 -4.86 7.66 2.75
C GLU A 86 -6.12 8.28 2.14
N GLN A 87 -7.13 8.53 2.98
CA GLN A 87 -8.32 9.27 2.56
C GLN A 87 -7.89 10.70 2.26
N GLN A 88 -8.18 11.16 1.04
CA GLN A 88 -8.01 12.56 0.63
C GLN A 88 -9.10 13.43 1.25
#